data_AF-A0A9D8HHJ6-F1
#
_entry.id   AF-A0A9D8HHJ6-F1
#
_cell.length_a   1.000
_cell.length_b   1.000
_cell.length_c   1.000
_cell.angle_alpha   90.00
_cell.angle_beta   90.00
_cell.angle_gamma   90.00
#
_symmetry.space_group_name_H-M   'P 1'
#
loop_
_entity.id
_entity.type
_entity.pdbx_description
1 polymer ?
#
loop_
_entity_poly.entity_id
_entity_poly.type
_entity_poly.pdbx_seq_one_letter_code
_entity_poly.pdbx_strand_id
1 'polypeptide(L)'
;MARARVAALLTVTLLCAACSPQAAPPSSGPPGPGPLPTAEEARITAILPFGGAGAWVGTFDGTLAILGASAVPVEPPDDPAWGSVRALVFEDEDLIAAAGTGLFRLGNDGWEALDPAGGGVVSTSITVGPEGIWVGRADPATGLGSLGRAGGEAWPLRDHTTVIPSASMVLKVVADDDGSVWAATNGAGVVRRSAEGIWSLHGLATGALRSDLMLDLAADPLGGVWAASAAGVSHLTKAGYEAAPAHVLPGPLAATTDAVWVGSAGGRVVMLERAARTWWVVRGEAPGQAAVTAIVVASDGTAWVGTDGDGVLRFSSAGVPLPGFLEGDAHVTALVAAGDVVWAGTRGGVAYRLIGHGHAVASTRFPVVAAVGPSPAPSEDRVEIPSGWFLMGSDQHRPDEAPQRRVYLGTFRIGRYEVTNRQYDEYATAAGLAGAASWPGLDPMLGRGAHPVAGVRWEEAAAYCAWAGGRLPTEAEWEKAARGTDGRTWPWGDEWDPARANTAAAGLGGPVDVGSFSGGVSPYRIADMAGNLEEWVADYYQADYYSVAPDRNPTGPVTVVNHVRRGGSWAGDADQARTSYRTSSHGSSPDFRAGFRCAWDP
;
A
#
# COMPACT_ATOMS: atom_id res chain seq x y z
N MET A 1 19.96 57.11 -19.61
CA MET A 1 19.74 55.88 -20.40
C MET A 1 20.50 54.75 -19.73
N ALA A 2 19.79 53.91 -18.96
CA ALA A 2 20.32 52.70 -18.33
C ALA A 2 19.20 51.64 -18.39
N ARG A 3 19.48 50.48 -18.98
CA ARG A 3 18.53 49.36 -19.08
C ARG A 3 18.70 48.47 -17.85
N ALA A 4 17.66 48.38 -17.04
CA ALA A 4 17.58 47.55 -15.84
C ALA A 4 17.29 46.08 -16.21
N ARG A 5 18.01 45.16 -15.55
CA ARG A 5 17.73 43.73 -15.49
C ARG A 5 16.67 43.49 -14.41
N VAL A 6 15.64 42.72 -14.72
CA VAL A 6 14.68 42.19 -13.73
C VAL A 6 14.93 40.70 -13.62
N ALA A 7 15.39 40.27 -12.45
CA ALA A 7 15.44 38.88 -12.01
C ALA A 7 14.09 38.53 -11.38
N ALA A 8 13.48 37.42 -11.79
CA ALA A 8 12.34 36.83 -11.11
C ALA A 8 12.83 35.56 -10.38
N LEU A 9 13.01 35.69 -9.07
CA LEU A 9 13.09 34.56 -8.13
C LEU A 9 11.70 33.92 -8.07
N LEU A 10 11.62 32.60 -8.29
CA LEU A 10 10.49 31.78 -7.83
C LEU A 10 11.02 30.90 -6.70
N THR A 11 10.71 31.33 -5.49
CA THR A 11 11.04 30.69 -4.22
C THR A 11 10.15 29.47 -4.03
N VAL A 12 10.75 28.29 -3.87
CA VAL A 12 10.08 27.11 -3.31
C VAL A 12 9.84 27.41 -1.83
N THR A 13 8.59 27.56 -1.43
CA THR A 13 8.20 27.81 -0.04
C THR A 13 8.38 26.52 0.77
N LEU A 14 9.58 26.35 1.35
CA LEU A 14 9.79 25.52 2.53
C LEU A 14 9.35 26.34 3.75
N LEU A 15 8.20 26.03 4.32
CA LEU A 15 7.79 26.58 5.62
C LEU A 15 8.39 25.73 6.74
N CYS A 16 9.55 26.17 7.23
CA CYS A 16 10.04 25.85 8.56
C CYS A 16 9.14 26.53 9.60
N ALA A 17 8.60 25.77 10.55
CA ALA A 17 8.02 26.32 11.77
C ALA A 17 8.93 25.97 12.96
N ALA A 18 9.56 26.99 13.56
CA ALA A 18 10.33 26.88 14.80
C ALA A 18 9.76 27.83 15.87
N CYS A 19 9.44 27.23 17.03
CA CYS A 19 9.33 27.70 18.42
C CYS A 19 8.93 29.14 18.81
N SER A 20 7.88 29.25 19.68
CA SER A 20 7.86 29.82 21.07
C SER A 20 6.61 30.71 21.37
N PRO A 21 6.23 30.98 22.64
CA PRO A 21 6.24 30.18 23.87
C PRO A 21 4.84 30.04 24.56
N GLN A 22 4.79 29.16 25.58
CA GLN A 22 3.75 28.84 26.57
C GLN A 22 2.63 29.87 26.88
N ALA A 23 1.39 29.39 26.90
CA ALA A 23 0.31 29.87 27.76
C ALA A 23 -0.39 28.68 28.46
N ALA A 24 -0.70 28.83 29.75
CA ALA A 24 -1.25 27.80 30.64
C ALA A 24 -2.70 27.37 30.30
N PRO A 25 -3.18 26.19 30.78
CA PRO A 25 -4.37 25.54 30.26
C PRO A 25 -5.66 25.98 30.99
N PRO A 26 -6.83 26.00 30.30
CA PRO A 26 -8.11 25.84 30.95
C PRO A 26 -8.56 24.37 30.92
N SER A 27 -9.38 24.05 31.90
CA SER A 27 -9.82 22.73 32.38
C SER A 27 -10.57 21.84 31.38
N SER A 28 -10.36 20.54 31.59
CA SER A 28 -10.96 19.34 31.00
C SER A 28 -12.48 19.35 30.77
N GLY A 29 -12.86 19.17 29.50
CA GLY A 29 -14.09 18.49 29.07
C GLY A 29 -13.72 17.39 28.05
N PRO A 30 -14.59 16.40 27.78
CA PRO A 30 -14.31 15.37 26.79
C PRO A 30 -14.08 16.01 25.40
N PRO A 31 -13.10 15.53 24.62
CA PRO A 31 -12.80 16.13 23.32
C PRO A 31 -14.00 15.94 22.40
N GLY A 32 -14.57 17.06 21.93
CA GLY A 32 -15.45 17.05 20.77
C GLY A 32 -14.66 16.67 19.51
N PRO A 33 -15.34 16.30 18.41
CA PRO A 33 -14.66 16.07 17.14
C PRO A 33 -13.81 17.30 16.80
N GLY A 34 -12.51 17.07 16.55
CA GLY A 34 -11.57 18.13 16.20
C GLY A 34 -11.99 18.89 14.93
N PRO A 35 -11.43 20.08 14.69
CA PRO A 35 -11.64 20.78 13.42
C PRO A 35 -11.23 19.87 12.25
N LEU A 36 -11.99 19.94 11.15
CA LEU A 36 -11.61 19.28 9.90
C LEU A 36 -10.20 19.74 9.49
N PRO A 37 -9.35 18.84 8.99
CA PRO A 37 -8.01 19.20 8.52
C PRO A 37 -8.12 20.23 7.40
N THR A 38 -7.19 21.18 7.39
CA THR A 38 -7.02 22.11 6.28
C THR A 38 -6.67 21.35 4.99
N ALA A 39 -6.93 21.94 3.83
CA ALA A 39 -6.56 21.34 2.55
C ALA A 39 -5.04 21.07 2.42
N GLU A 40 -4.19 21.66 3.25
CA GLU A 40 -2.77 21.34 3.26
C GLU A 40 -2.43 20.12 4.14
N GLU A 41 -3.16 19.93 5.24
CA GLU A 41 -3.04 18.76 6.13
C GLU A 41 -3.58 17.49 5.46
N ALA A 42 -4.64 17.63 4.65
CA ALA A 42 -5.23 16.51 3.93
C ALA A 42 -4.40 16.01 2.73
N ARG A 43 -3.34 16.72 2.33
CA ARG A 43 -2.57 16.47 1.11
C ARG A 43 -2.01 15.06 1.05
N ILE A 44 -2.33 14.31 -0.01
CA ILE A 44 -1.65 13.05 -0.31
C ILE A 44 -0.22 13.35 -0.74
N THR A 45 0.73 12.72 -0.07
CA THR A 45 2.17 12.93 -0.24
C THR A 45 2.89 11.69 -0.74
N ALA A 46 2.33 10.50 -0.54
CA ALA A 46 2.88 9.24 -1.04
C ALA A 46 1.78 8.31 -1.55
N ILE A 47 2.05 7.60 -2.65
CA ILE A 47 1.21 6.51 -3.17
C ILE A 47 2.12 5.37 -3.62
N LEU A 48 1.81 4.15 -3.18
CA LEU A 48 2.54 2.94 -3.55
C LEU A 48 1.55 1.84 -3.97
N PRO A 49 1.42 1.53 -5.27
CA PRO A 49 0.52 0.48 -5.75
C PRO A 49 0.93 -0.91 -5.28
N PHE A 50 -0.06 -1.79 -5.07
CA PHE A 50 0.15 -3.22 -4.85
C PHE A 50 -0.93 -4.04 -5.56
N GLY A 51 -0.55 -5.22 -6.07
CA GLY A 51 -1.50 -6.20 -6.62
C GLY A 51 -2.37 -5.73 -7.80
N GLY A 52 -1.97 -4.70 -8.57
CA GLY A 52 -2.68 -4.22 -9.77
C GLY A 52 -4.05 -3.55 -9.55
N ALA A 53 -4.62 -3.64 -8.35
CA ALA A 53 -5.93 -3.10 -8.02
C ALA A 53 -5.95 -2.22 -6.75
N GLY A 54 -4.91 -2.27 -5.92
CA GLY A 54 -4.80 -1.48 -4.69
C GLY A 54 -3.59 -0.55 -4.65
N ALA A 55 -3.56 0.34 -3.66
CA ALA A 55 -2.41 1.19 -3.38
C ALA A 55 -2.36 1.59 -1.90
N TRP A 56 -1.18 1.64 -1.32
CA TRP A 56 -0.95 2.34 -0.05
C TRP A 56 -0.89 3.83 -0.30
N VAL A 57 -1.46 4.63 0.59
CA VAL A 57 -1.46 6.08 0.52
C VAL A 57 -1.09 6.69 1.86
N GLY A 58 -0.17 7.64 1.80
CA GLY A 58 0.25 8.47 2.91
C GLY A 58 -0.11 9.94 2.69
N THR A 59 -0.49 10.62 3.76
CA THR A 59 -0.85 12.05 3.75
C THR A 59 0.13 12.90 4.55
N PHE A 60 -0.01 14.21 4.38
CA PHE A 60 0.85 15.18 5.03
C PHE A 60 0.63 15.24 6.55
N ASP A 61 -0.58 14.99 7.04
CA ASP A 61 -0.90 14.91 8.48
C ASP A 61 -0.45 13.59 9.13
N GLY A 62 0.09 12.65 8.36
CA GLY A 62 0.59 11.36 8.86
C GLY A 62 -0.42 10.22 8.82
N THR A 63 -1.59 10.43 8.20
CA THR A 63 -2.53 9.34 7.91
C THR A 63 -1.90 8.37 6.90
N LEU A 64 -1.98 7.08 7.20
CA LEU A 64 -1.69 5.99 6.28
C LEU A 64 -2.99 5.25 5.99
N ALA A 65 -3.22 4.87 4.74
CA ALA A 65 -4.39 4.11 4.34
C ALA A 65 -4.07 3.11 3.24
N ILE A 66 -4.81 2.01 3.23
CA ILE A 66 -4.82 1.04 2.13
C ILE A 66 -6.02 1.36 1.25
N LEU A 67 -5.76 1.53 -0.05
CA LEU A 67 -6.77 1.71 -1.07
C LEU A 67 -6.99 0.39 -1.79
N GLY A 68 -8.24 -0.04 -1.85
CA GLY A 68 -8.68 -1.13 -2.70
C GLY A 68 -10.06 -0.80 -3.24
N ALA A 69 -11.07 -1.23 -2.49
CA ALA A 69 -12.46 -0.85 -2.69
C ALA A 69 -12.81 0.53 -2.14
N SER A 70 -12.32 0.83 -0.95
CA SER A 70 -12.38 2.11 -0.26
C SER A 70 -11.00 2.44 0.30
N ALA A 71 -10.85 3.66 0.85
CA ALA A 71 -9.71 3.96 1.70
C ALA A 71 -9.97 3.37 3.09
N VAL A 72 -9.07 2.49 3.54
CA VAL A 72 -9.09 1.92 4.90
C VAL A 72 -7.91 2.51 5.67
N PRO A 73 -8.13 3.29 6.73
CA PRO A 73 -7.04 3.85 7.52
C PRO A 73 -6.26 2.74 8.21
N VAL A 74 -4.95 2.92 8.30
CA VAL A 74 -4.02 2.06 9.04
C VAL A 74 -3.53 2.83 10.24
N GLU A 75 -3.60 2.21 11.41
CA GLU A 75 -3.17 2.82 12.65
C GLU A 75 -1.65 3.09 12.59
N PRO A 76 -1.21 4.34 12.82
CA PRO A 76 0.21 4.66 12.84
C PRO A 76 0.91 4.06 14.07
N PRO A 77 2.24 3.88 14.06
CA PRO A 77 2.99 3.49 15.24
C PRO A 77 2.85 4.53 16.36
N ASP A 78 2.84 4.07 17.61
CA ASP A 78 2.95 4.92 18.80
C ASP A 78 4.41 5.37 19.01
N ASP A 79 4.90 6.18 18.07
CA ASP A 79 6.26 6.73 18.07
C ASP A 79 6.22 8.24 17.81
N PRO A 80 6.88 9.08 18.65
CA PRO A 80 6.89 10.53 18.48
C PRO A 80 7.60 11.01 17.20
N ALA A 81 8.40 10.17 16.56
CA ALA A 81 9.02 10.45 15.27
C ALA A 81 8.05 10.27 14.09
N TRP A 82 6.89 9.61 14.30
CA TRP A 82 5.86 9.48 13.28
C TRP A 82 5.24 10.84 12.95
N GLY A 83 4.88 11.03 11.69
CA GLY A 83 4.24 12.24 11.20
C GLY A 83 3.98 12.13 9.71
N SER A 84 4.13 13.24 8.99
CA SER A 84 3.92 13.34 7.55
C SER A 84 4.54 12.17 6.78
N VAL A 85 3.73 11.36 6.09
CA VAL A 85 4.21 10.21 5.31
C VAL A 85 4.76 10.71 3.98
N ARG A 86 6.07 10.66 3.78
CA ARG A 86 6.75 11.28 2.63
C ARG A 86 7.01 10.33 1.48
N ALA A 87 7.31 9.07 1.79
CA ALA A 87 7.60 8.07 0.79
C ALA A 87 7.28 6.67 1.33
N LEU A 88 6.91 5.79 0.41
CA LEU A 88 6.53 4.41 0.67
C LEU A 88 7.24 3.52 -0.35
N VAL A 89 7.84 2.42 0.10
CA VAL A 89 8.33 1.35 -0.77
C VAL A 89 8.03 -0.01 -0.14
N PHE A 90 7.98 -1.04 -0.96
CA PHE A 90 8.05 -2.41 -0.49
C PHE A 90 9.49 -2.88 -0.52
N GLU A 91 9.98 -3.41 0.60
CA GLU A 91 11.14 -4.29 0.61
C GLU A 91 10.63 -5.70 0.91
N ASP A 92 10.78 -6.60 -0.07
CA ASP A 92 10.13 -7.91 -0.04
C ASP A 92 8.61 -7.75 0.19
N GLU A 93 8.07 -8.21 1.32
CA GLU A 93 6.64 -8.11 1.66
C GLU A 93 6.32 -7.00 2.68
N ASP A 94 7.35 -6.33 3.22
CA ASP A 94 7.15 -5.33 4.24
C ASP A 94 7.00 -3.93 3.65
N LEU A 95 6.05 -3.18 4.21
CA LEU A 95 5.89 -1.79 3.86
C LEU A 95 6.92 -0.95 4.63
N ILE A 96 7.75 -0.23 3.91
CA ILE A 96 8.67 0.75 4.47
C ILE A 96 8.07 2.14 4.29
N ALA A 97 7.84 2.82 5.41
CA ALA A 97 7.33 4.17 5.45
C ALA A 97 8.39 5.13 5.98
N ALA A 98 8.74 6.13 5.17
CA ALA A 98 9.44 7.31 5.66
C ALA A 98 8.41 8.34 6.12
N ALA A 99 8.32 8.56 7.43
CA ALA A 99 7.27 9.37 8.04
C ALA A 99 7.84 10.28 9.13
N GLY A 100 7.40 11.55 9.16
CA GLY A 100 7.86 12.52 10.15
C GLY A 100 9.39 12.66 10.14
N THR A 101 10.04 12.24 11.22
CA THR A 101 11.51 12.21 11.35
C THR A 101 12.09 10.81 11.40
N GLY A 102 11.28 9.76 11.21
CA GLY A 102 11.70 8.36 11.33
C GLY A 102 11.56 7.56 10.04
N LEU A 103 12.13 6.35 10.08
CA LEU A 103 11.90 5.30 9.10
C LEU A 103 11.26 4.12 9.82
N PHE A 104 10.15 3.62 9.28
CA PHE A 104 9.32 2.61 9.91
C PHE A 104 9.08 1.46 8.94
N ARG A 105 9.05 0.25 9.49
CA ARG A 105 8.68 -0.97 8.79
C ARG A 105 7.38 -1.47 9.37
N LEU A 106 6.40 -1.72 8.52
CA LEU A 106 5.19 -2.46 8.86
C LEU A 106 5.33 -3.86 8.28
N GLY A 107 5.58 -4.81 9.17
CA GLY A 107 5.56 -6.24 8.86
C GLY A 107 4.42 -6.95 9.60
N ASN A 108 4.46 -8.27 9.61
CA ASN A 108 3.39 -9.09 10.21
C ASN A 108 3.27 -8.95 11.73
N ASP A 109 4.37 -8.62 12.42
CA ASP A 109 4.39 -8.40 13.87
C ASP A 109 4.02 -6.95 14.26
N GLY A 110 3.60 -6.14 13.28
CA GLY A 110 3.25 -4.74 13.46
C GLY A 110 4.40 -3.79 13.08
N TRP A 111 4.37 -2.60 13.67
CA TRP A 111 5.33 -1.54 13.38
C TRP A 111 6.67 -1.74 14.11
N GLU A 112 7.76 -1.63 13.36
CA GLU A 112 9.14 -1.56 13.85
C GLU A 112 9.76 -0.22 13.42
N ALA A 113 10.32 0.54 14.36
CA ALA A 113 11.09 1.73 14.05
C ALA A 113 12.53 1.34 13.66
N LEU A 114 12.90 1.59 12.40
CA LEU A 114 14.23 1.31 11.86
C LEU A 114 15.24 2.42 12.16
N ASP A 115 14.75 3.65 12.35
CA ASP A 115 15.55 4.80 12.83
C ASP A 115 14.70 5.68 13.79
N PRO A 116 14.48 5.24 15.05
CA PRO A 116 13.58 5.90 16.00
C PRO A 116 14.12 7.25 16.52
N ALA A 117 15.43 7.50 16.44
CA ALA A 117 16.05 8.72 16.96
C ALA A 117 16.12 9.85 15.91
N GLY A 118 15.76 9.56 14.65
CA GLY A 118 15.74 10.51 13.55
C GLY A 118 17.07 11.23 13.40
N GLY A 119 18.04 10.60 12.73
CA GLY A 119 19.35 11.19 12.39
C GLY A 119 19.31 12.38 11.42
N GLY A 120 18.29 13.24 11.51
CA GLY A 120 18.07 14.41 10.67
C GLY A 120 16.87 14.27 9.71
N VAL A 121 15.68 14.65 10.21
CA VAL A 121 14.49 15.16 9.47
C VAL A 121 14.16 14.45 8.14
N VAL A 122 13.87 13.15 8.21
CA VAL A 122 13.91 12.15 7.12
C VAL A 122 13.26 12.52 5.77
N SER A 123 13.98 12.04 4.75
CA SER A 123 13.72 11.80 3.33
C SER A 123 12.72 12.57 2.48
N THR A 124 13.30 13.21 1.46
CA THR A 124 12.63 13.57 0.21
C THR A 124 12.26 12.35 -0.64
N SER A 125 12.96 11.22 -0.45
CA SER A 125 12.79 10.01 -1.26
C SER A 125 13.45 8.79 -0.62
N ILE A 126 12.84 7.63 -0.85
CA ILE A 126 13.41 6.31 -0.55
C ILE A 126 13.28 5.43 -1.80
N THR A 127 14.20 4.47 -1.95
CA THR A 127 14.17 3.49 -3.04
C THR A 127 14.79 2.18 -2.58
N VAL A 128 14.37 1.06 -3.17
CA VAL A 128 15.04 -0.22 -2.96
C VAL A 128 16.14 -0.36 -4.00
N GLY A 129 17.36 -0.59 -3.53
CA GLY A 129 18.54 -0.73 -4.37
C GLY A 129 19.36 -1.96 -4.00
N PRO A 130 20.58 -2.06 -4.53
CA PRO A 130 21.53 -3.07 -4.12
C PRO A 130 21.75 -2.99 -2.62
N GLU A 131 21.77 -4.15 -1.97
CA GLU A 131 22.04 -4.33 -0.54
C GLU A 131 20.91 -3.90 0.41
N GLY A 132 19.82 -3.28 -0.06
CA GLY A 132 18.63 -2.96 0.74
C GLY A 132 18.01 -1.59 0.41
N ILE A 133 17.49 -0.91 1.43
CA ILE A 133 16.78 0.37 1.29
C ILE A 133 17.77 1.53 1.26
N TRP A 134 17.58 2.46 0.32
CA TRP A 134 18.33 3.69 0.21
C TRP A 134 17.44 4.90 0.51
N VAL A 135 18.00 5.85 1.27
CA VAL A 135 17.25 6.96 1.85
C VAL A 135 17.99 8.26 1.54
N GLY A 136 17.38 9.14 0.75
CA GLY A 136 17.84 10.52 0.64
C GLY A 136 17.45 11.29 1.89
N ARG A 137 18.19 12.30 2.33
CA ARG A 137 17.85 13.14 3.49
C ARG A 137 17.99 14.62 3.16
N ALA A 138 17.11 15.41 3.76
CA ALA A 138 17.14 16.87 3.63
C ALA A 138 18.27 17.50 4.45
N ASP A 139 18.73 16.84 5.51
CA ASP A 139 19.86 17.29 6.32
C ASP A 139 21.19 17.16 5.55
N PRO A 140 21.88 18.27 5.24
CA PRO A 140 23.18 18.23 4.56
C PRO A 140 24.29 17.49 5.32
N ALA A 141 24.14 17.31 6.65
CA ALA A 141 25.12 16.64 7.48
C ALA A 141 25.06 15.11 7.34
N THR A 142 23.92 14.54 6.93
CA THR A 142 23.70 13.09 6.80
C THR A 142 23.35 12.66 5.37
N GLY A 143 22.71 13.52 4.58
CA GLY A 143 22.68 13.52 3.11
C GLY A 143 22.05 12.27 2.45
N LEU A 144 22.78 11.16 2.40
CA LEU A 144 22.37 9.90 1.79
C LEU A 144 22.67 8.76 2.76
N GLY A 145 21.67 7.91 3.00
CA GLY A 145 21.83 6.72 3.82
C GLY A 145 21.43 5.44 3.12
N SER A 146 21.86 4.31 3.68
CA SER A 146 21.42 2.97 3.27
C SER A 146 21.21 2.07 4.47
N LEU A 147 20.21 1.21 4.39
CA LEU A 147 19.97 0.09 5.30
C LEU A 147 20.32 -1.21 4.56
N GLY A 148 21.16 -2.06 5.19
CA GLY A 148 21.73 -3.24 4.56
C GLY A 148 21.23 -4.57 5.15
N ARG A 149 21.12 -5.62 4.33
CA ARG A 149 20.69 -7.00 4.69
C ARG A 149 21.61 -7.82 5.64
N ALA A 150 22.50 -7.21 6.42
CA ALA A 150 23.55 -7.97 7.11
C ALA A 150 23.08 -8.67 8.41
N GLY A 151 22.65 -9.93 8.30
CA GLY A 151 22.90 -10.95 9.33
C GLY A 151 21.90 -11.11 10.48
N GLY A 152 20.67 -10.62 10.36
CA GLY A 152 19.62 -10.90 11.36
C GLY A 152 19.77 -10.18 12.71
N GLU A 153 20.68 -9.20 12.81
CA GLU A 153 20.73 -8.25 13.92
C GLU A 153 20.45 -6.82 13.42
N ALA A 154 19.93 -5.98 14.32
CA ALA A 154 19.32 -4.67 14.07
C ALA A 154 20.07 -3.78 13.07
N TRP A 155 19.30 -3.08 12.24
CA TRP A 155 19.64 -2.26 11.08
C TRP A 155 20.27 -0.89 11.44
N PRO A 156 21.61 -0.69 11.51
CA PRO A 156 22.11 0.66 11.65
C PRO A 156 22.08 1.32 10.27
N LEU A 157 21.29 2.39 10.16
CA LEU A 157 21.30 3.29 9.03
C LEU A 157 22.74 3.79 8.78
N ARG A 158 23.30 3.48 7.60
CA ARG A 158 24.68 3.86 7.23
C ARG A 158 24.67 5.17 6.47
N ASP A 159 25.41 6.17 6.95
CA ASP A 159 25.53 7.47 6.31
C ASP A 159 26.68 7.51 5.29
N HIS A 160 26.44 8.12 4.13
CA HIS A 160 27.38 8.23 3.00
C HIS A 160 27.90 9.68 2.82
N THR A 161 28.26 10.31 3.92
CA THR A 161 28.57 11.77 4.03
C THR A 161 29.92 12.18 3.44
N THR A 162 30.79 11.23 3.11
CA THR A 162 32.13 11.51 2.55
C THR A 162 32.10 11.76 1.04
N VAL A 163 31.01 11.41 0.38
CA VAL A 163 30.86 11.49 -1.09
C VAL A 163 30.02 12.69 -1.52
N ILE A 164 29.13 13.16 -0.65
CA ILE A 164 28.28 14.33 -0.89
C ILE A 164 28.93 15.53 -0.21
N PRO A 165 29.20 16.65 -0.93
CA PRO A 165 29.70 17.86 -0.31
C PRO A 165 28.80 18.31 0.86
N SER A 166 29.41 18.74 1.97
CA SER A 166 28.81 18.93 3.30
C SER A 166 27.69 19.99 3.43
N ALA A 167 27.15 20.49 2.31
CA ALA A 167 26.10 21.49 2.24
C ALA A 167 24.95 21.11 1.29
N SER A 168 24.92 19.87 0.79
CA SER A 168 23.94 19.43 -0.21
C SER A 168 22.91 18.47 0.37
N MET A 169 21.64 18.85 0.27
CA MET A 169 20.49 17.97 0.53
C MET A 169 20.29 17.00 -0.62
N VAL A 170 19.83 15.79 -0.33
CA VAL A 170 19.39 14.83 -1.35
C VAL A 170 17.90 15.00 -1.58
N LEU A 171 17.52 15.22 -2.83
CA LEU A 171 16.14 15.48 -3.26
C LEU A 171 15.45 14.24 -3.83
N LYS A 172 16.19 13.36 -4.50
CA LYS A 172 15.66 12.13 -5.06
C LYS A 172 16.73 11.06 -5.10
N VAL A 173 16.39 9.84 -4.70
CA VAL A 173 17.23 8.65 -4.84
C VAL A 173 16.51 7.64 -5.71
N VAL A 174 17.22 7.07 -6.67
CA VAL A 174 16.70 6.08 -7.62
C VAL A 174 17.75 4.99 -7.81
N ALA A 175 17.32 3.73 -7.74
CA ALA A 175 18.11 2.61 -8.23
C ALA A 175 17.82 2.38 -9.72
N ASP A 176 18.85 2.11 -10.52
CA ASP A 176 18.68 1.67 -11.90
C ASP A 176 18.68 0.13 -11.99
N ASP A 177 18.19 -0.39 -13.12
CA ASP A 177 18.08 -1.83 -13.38
C ASP A 177 19.44 -2.54 -13.41
N ASP A 178 20.52 -1.77 -13.55
CA ASP A 178 21.90 -2.22 -13.55
C ASP A 178 22.49 -2.38 -12.14
N GLY A 179 21.72 -2.07 -11.09
CA GLY A 179 22.16 -2.15 -9.71
C GLY A 179 23.05 -0.97 -9.30
N SER A 180 22.97 0.17 -9.96
CA SER A 180 23.56 1.42 -9.46
C SER A 180 22.53 2.21 -8.67
N VAL A 181 22.99 3.00 -7.70
CA VAL A 181 22.15 3.95 -6.96
C VAL A 181 22.57 5.36 -7.33
N TRP A 182 21.58 6.19 -7.64
CA TRP A 182 21.78 7.57 -8.06
C TRP A 182 21.03 8.50 -7.12
N ALA A 183 21.68 9.57 -6.69
CA ALA A 183 21.11 10.58 -5.80
C ALA A 183 21.22 11.97 -6.43
N ALA A 184 20.08 12.61 -6.63
CA ALA A 184 19.99 13.99 -7.09
C ALA A 184 20.08 14.94 -5.89
N THR A 185 20.93 15.95 -5.99
CA THR A 185 21.22 16.86 -4.86
C THR A 185 20.86 18.31 -5.18
N ASN A 186 20.62 19.09 -4.13
CA ASN A 186 20.58 20.54 -4.23
C ASN A 186 22.00 21.10 -3.97
N GLY A 187 22.75 21.33 -5.03
CA GLY A 187 24.03 22.06 -4.99
C GLY A 187 25.28 21.26 -5.32
N ALA A 188 25.21 19.95 -5.52
CA ALA A 188 26.33 19.12 -5.96
C ALA A 188 26.08 18.34 -7.27
N GLY A 189 24.89 18.44 -7.86
CA GLY A 189 24.51 17.66 -9.04
C GLY A 189 24.02 16.25 -8.69
N VAL A 190 24.49 15.24 -9.41
CA VAL A 190 24.08 13.84 -9.26
C VAL A 190 25.24 13.00 -8.75
N VAL A 191 25.02 12.27 -7.66
CA VAL A 191 25.95 11.29 -7.10
C VAL A 191 25.53 9.91 -7.59
N ARG A 192 26.50 9.07 -7.95
CA ARG A 192 26.29 7.67 -8.33
C ARG A 192 27.12 6.75 -7.46
N ARG A 193 26.51 5.66 -6.99
CA ARG A 193 27.20 4.44 -6.57
C ARG A 193 26.97 3.38 -7.63
N SER A 194 28.02 2.86 -8.25
CA SER A 194 27.89 1.76 -9.21
C SER A 194 27.52 0.44 -8.50
N ALA A 195 27.12 -0.56 -9.27
CA ALA A 195 26.86 -1.92 -8.78
C ALA A 195 28.10 -2.54 -8.10
N GLU A 196 29.31 -2.15 -8.53
CA GLU A 196 30.58 -2.56 -7.94
C GLU A 196 30.96 -1.73 -6.69
N GLY A 197 30.09 -0.80 -6.24
CA GLY A 197 30.31 0.04 -5.07
C GLY A 197 31.21 1.25 -5.32
N ILE A 198 31.48 1.61 -6.58
CA ILE A 198 32.33 2.76 -6.93
C ILE A 198 31.50 4.03 -6.94
N TRP A 199 31.99 5.06 -6.25
CA TRP A 199 31.34 6.36 -6.17
C TRP A 199 31.83 7.34 -7.24
N SER A 200 30.91 8.08 -7.84
CA SER A 200 31.21 9.19 -8.76
C SER A 200 30.26 10.37 -8.56
N LEU A 201 30.78 11.58 -8.78
CA LEU A 201 30.01 12.82 -8.75
C LEU A 201 29.89 13.38 -10.18
N HIS A 202 28.68 13.73 -10.58
CA HIS A 202 28.36 14.30 -11.88
C HIS A 202 27.73 15.68 -11.66
N GLY A 203 28.50 16.72 -11.96
CA GLY A 203 28.10 18.11 -11.76
C GLY A 203 28.61 19.04 -12.85
N LEU A 204 28.35 20.33 -12.70
CA LEU A 204 28.78 21.39 -13.60
C LEU A 204 30.31 21.38 -13.79
N ALA A 205 31.06 21.14 -12.71
CA ALA A 205 32.53 21.06 -12.76
C ALA A 205 33.05 19.88 -13.59
N THR A 206 32.28 18.80 -13.69
CA THR A 206 32.63 17.62 -14.52
C THR A 206 32.17 17.77 -15.98
N GLY A 207 31.41 18.83 -16.28
CA GLY A 207 30.79 19.05 -17.59
C GLY A 207 29.54 18.19 -17.85
N ALA A 208 29.21 17.26 -16.94
CA ALA A 208 28.11 16.31 -17.11
C ALA A 208 26.72 16.95 -17.03
N LEU A 209 26.58 18.01 -16.22
CA LEU A 209 25.32 18.70 -15.98
C LEU A 209 25.43 20.19 -16.31
N ARG A 210 24.28 20.81 -16.58
CA ARG A 210 24.18 22.26 -16.84
C ARG A 210 24.01 23.11 -15.57
N SER A 211 23.67 22.46 -14.45
CA SER A 211 23.54 23.07 -13.14
C SER A 211 23.68 21.97 -12.07
N ASP A 212 24.22 22.34 -10.92
CA ASP A 212 24.30 21.45 -9.75
C ASP A 212 23.01 21.47 -8.90
N LEU A 213 22.04 22.31 -9.28
CA LEU A 213 20.70 22.36 -8.69
C LEU A 213 19.80 21.36 -9.41
N MET A 214 19.59 20.19 -8.80
CA MET A 214 18.71 19.17 -9.35
C MET A 214 17.24 19.45 -9.02
N LEU A 215 16.36 19.04 -9.94
CA LEU A 215 14.90 19.13 -9.81
C LEU A 215 14.26 17.74 -9.79
N ASP A 216 14.70 16.84 -10.66
CA ASP A 216 14.17 15.47 -10.73
C ASP A 216 15.18 14.49 -11.34
N LEU A 217 14.95 13.20 -11.11
CA LEU A 217 15.74 12.08 -11.60
C LEU A 217 14.81 10.92 -12.01
N ALA A 218 15.06 10.31 -13.16
CA ALA A 218 14.34 9.11 -13.61
C ALA A 218 15.34 8.03 -14.06
N ALA A 219 15.15 6.80 -13.57
CA ALA A 219 15.90 5.65 -14.07
C ALA A 219 15.59 5.44 -15.56
N ASP A 220 16.63 5.13 -16.32
CA ASP A 220 16.49 4.72 -17.70
C ASP A 220 16.42 3.19 -17.77
N PRO A 221 15.35 2.59 -18.35
CA PRO A 221 15.27 1.13 -18.55
C PRO A 221 16.40 0.55 -19.42
N LEU A 222 17.13 1.39 -20.16
CA LEU A 222 18.32 1.00 -20.93
C LEU A 222 19.64 1.20 -20.16
N GLY A 223 19.55 1.58 -18.89
CA GLY A 223 20.68 1.80 -17.99
C GLY A 223 21.07 3.28 -17.84
N GLY A 224 21.39 3.67 -16.60
CA GLY A 224 21.68 5.06 -16.24
C GLY A 224 20.43 5.84 -15.80
N VAL A 225 20.52 7.18 -15.85
CA VAL A 225 19.47 8.08 -15.38
C VAL A 225 19.32 9.32 -16.24
N TRP A 226 18.08 9.78 -16.40
CA TRP A 226 17.76 11.11 -16.88
C TRP A 226 17.66 12.08 -15.71
N ALA A 227 18.37 13.20 -15.83
CA ALA A 227 18.57 14.17 -14.77
C ALA A 227 18.07 15.55 -15.20
N ALA A 228 17.03 16.06 -14.54
CA ALA A 228 16.54 17.43 -14.72
C ALA A 228 17.25 18.35 -13.72
N SER A 229 18.10 19.24 -14.24
CA SER A 229 18.73 20.32 -13.46
C SER A 229 18.05 21.65 -13.75
N ALA A 230 18.22 22.66 -12.90
CA ALA A 230 17.63 23.99 -13.11
C ALA A 230 18.00 24.67 -14.44
N ALA A 231 19.04 24.18 -15.14
CA ALA A 231 19.49 24.68 -16.43
C ALA A 231 19.25 23.72 -17.62
N GLY A 232 18.54 22.61 -17.40
CA GLY A 232 18.12 21.68 -18.46
C GLY A 232 18.27 20.21 -18.09
N VAL A 233 17.97 19.35 -19.06
CA VAL A 233 17.94 17.89 -18.91
C VAL A 233 19.20 17.24 -19.50
N SER A 234 19.77 16.27 -18.78
CA SER A 234 20.94 15.48 -19.22
C SER A 234 20.69 14.00 -18.98
N HIS A 235 21.19 13.15 -19.86
CA HIS A 235 21.19 11.70 -19.72
C HIS A 235 22.56 11.25 -19.25
N LEU A 236 22.63 10.60 -18.09
CA LEU A 236 23.86 10.07 -17.49
C LEU A 236 23.86 8.55 -17.63
N THR A 237 24.81 8.01 -18.38
CA THR A 237 24.96 6.56 -18.60
C THR A 237 26.30 6.07 -18.09
N LYS A 238 26.50 4.73 -18.09
CA LYS A 238 27.82 4.13 -17.88
C LYS A 238 28.87 4.59 -18.90
N ALA A 239 28.46 4.91 -20.14
CA ALA A 239 29.36 5.28 -21.24
C ALA A 239 29.72 6.77 -21.27
N GLY A 240 29.07 7.61 -20.46
CA GLY A 240 29.22 9.06 -20.47
C GLY A 240 27.89 9.77 -20.34
N TYR A 241 27.84 11.05 -20.72
CA TYR A 241 26.63 11.86 -20.63
C TYR A 241 26.27 12.51 -21.96
N GLU A 242 24.97 12.70 -22.18
CA GLU A 242 24.41 13.42 -23.32
C GLU A 242 23.43 14.49 -22.83
N ALA A 243 23.57 15.74 -23.28
CA ALA A 243 22.67 16.81 -22.89
C ALA A 243 21.51 16.94 -23.88
N ALA A 244 20.27 17.02 -23.37
CA ALA A 244 19.14 17.38 -24.20
C ALA A 244 19.31 18.81 -24.75
N PRO A 245 18.80 19.18 -25.94
CA PRO A 245 18.82 20.53 -26.47
C PRO A 245 18.31 21.59 -25.50
N ALA A 246 18.88 22.80 -25.61
CA ALA A 246 18.67 23.89 -24.65
C ALA A 246 17.22 24.39 -24.52
N HIS A 247 16.34 24.06 -25.46
CA HIS A 247 14.93 24.48 -25.43
C HIS A 247 14.03 23.56 -24.59
N VAL A 248 14.55 22.43 -24.11
CA VAL A 248 13.84 21.51 -23.22
C VAL A 248 13.94 22.05 -21.80
N LEU A 249 12.81 22.54 -21.31
CA LEU A 249 12.73 23.08 -19.97
C LEU A 249 12.77 21.93 -18.95
N PRO A 250 13.52 22.08 -17.86
CA PRO A 250 13.61 21.05 -16.85
C PRO A 250 12.36 21.05 -15.95
N GLY A 251 12.03 19.87 -15.42
CA GLY A 251 10.90 19.62 -14.55
C GLY A 251 10.76 18.11 -14.31
N PRO A 252 9.58 17.62 -13.92
CA PRO A 252 9.35 16.19 -13.71
C PRO A 252 9.64 15.36 -14.96
N LEU A 253 10.23 14.18 -14.79
CA LEU A 253 10.67 13.29 -15.86
C LEU A 253 10.09 11.88 -15.72
N ALA A 254 9.85 11.22 -16.85
CA ALA A 254 9.65 9.77 -16.91
C ALA A 254 10.34 9.20 -18.15
N ALA A 255 11.11 8.11 -17.98
CA ALA A 255 11.81 7.46 -19.08
C ALA A 255 11.22 6.08 -19.37
N THR A 256 11.14 5.75 -20.66
CA THR A 256 10.82 4.42 -21.17
C THR A 256 11.94 3.95 -22.10
N THR A 257 11.84 2.70 -22.57
CA THR A 257 12.74 2.15 -23.58
C THR A 257 12.74 2.96 -24.88
N ASP A 258 11.63 3.62 -25.22
CA ASP A 258 11.45 4.28 -26.51
C ASP A 258 11.54 5.81 -26.44
N ALA A 259 11.26 6.39 -25.28
CA ALA A 259 11.22 7.84 -25.13
C ALA A 259 11.56 8.33 -23.71
N VAL A 260 11.83 9.62 -23.58
CA VAL A 260 11.77 10.31 -22.29
C VAL A 260 10.78 11.47 -22.36
N TRP A 261 9.98 11.62 -21.31
CA TRP A 261 8.96 12.65 -21.15
C TRP A 261 9.44 13.67 -20.14
N VAL A 262 9.25 14.95 -20.46
CA VAL A 262 9.74 16.08 -19.67
C VAL A 262 8.64 17.12 -19.47
N GLY A 263 8.31 17.39 -18.21
CA GLY A 263 7.40 18.44 -17.80
C GLY A 263 8.13 19.75 -17.49
N SER A 264 7.38 20.82 -17.25
CA SER A 264 7.94 22.10 -16.82
C SER A 264 6.99 22.86 -15.90
N ALA A 265 7.56 23.79 -15.13
CA ALA A 265 6.79 24.69 -14.26
C ALA A 265 5.81 25.60 -15.02
N GLY A 266 5.99 25.79 -16.33
CA GLY A 266 5.08 26.53 -17.19
C GLY A 266 4.05 25.66 -17.93
N GLY A 267 3.83 24.42 -17.49
CA GLY A 267 2.81 23.52 -18.04
C GLY A 267 3.16 22.83 -19.36
N ARG A 268 4.37 23.03 -19.89
CA ARG A 268 4.81 22.36 -21.13
C ARG A 268 5.23 20.92 -20.85
N VAL A 269 4.80 20.01 -21.71
CA VAL A 269 5.24 18.61 -21.78
C VAL A 269 5.95 18.37 -23.11
N VAL A 270 7.10 17.69 -23.07
CA VAL A 270 7.90 17.35 -24.24
C VAL A 270 8.21 15.86 -24.20
N MET A 271 8.03 15.16 -25.33
CA MET A 271 8.43 13.77 -25.52
C MET A 271 9.64 13.69 -26.45
N LEU A 272 10.65 12.93 -26.06
CA LEU A 272 11.90 12.73 -26.78
C LEU A 272 11.99 11.30 -27.27
N GLU A 273 11.69 11.06 -28.53
CA GLU A 273 11.83 9.74 -29.14
C GLU A 273 13.31 9.40 -29.35
N ARG A 274 13.75 8.25 -28.85
CA ARG A 274 15.15 7.83 -28.96
C ARG A 274 15.56 7.55 -30.41
N ALA A 275 14.68 6.93 -31.20
CA ALA A 275 14.97 6.54 -32.59
C ALA A 275 15.06 7.74 -33.54
N ALA A 276 14.24 8.76 -33.31
CA ALA A 276 14.13 9.89 -34.22
C ALA A 276 14.92 11.13 -33.75
N ARG A 277 15.28 11.22 -32.46
CA ARG A 277 15.83 12.44 -31.83
C ARG A 277 15.01 13.70 -32.15
N THR A 278 13.73 13.52 -32.47
CA THR A 278 12.79 14.57 -32.86
C THR A 278 12.02 15.06 -31.63
N TRP A 279 11.83 16.38 -31.57
CA TRP A 279 11.21 17.11 -30.46
C TRP A 279 9.80 17.48 -30.90
N TRP A 280 8.80 16.74 -30.44
CA TRP A 280 7.41 17.13 -30.71
C TRP A 280 6.93 18.05 -29.59
N VAL A 281 6.59 19.28 -29.96
CA VAL A 281 5.79 20.17 -29.13
C VAL A 281 4.34 19.78 -29.39
N VAL A 282 3.61 19.31 -28.37
CA VAL A 282 2.16 19.35 -28.46
C VAL A 282 1.59 20.39 -27.51
N ARG A 283 1.01 21.42 -28.13
CA ARG A 283 0.14 22.39 -27.49
C ARG A 283 -1.26 21.79 -27.39
N GLY A 284 -1.65 21.44 -26.17
CA GLY A 284 -3.03 21.55 -25.72
C GLY A 284 -3.03 22.58 -24.62
N GLU A 285 -3.28 23.86 -24.94
CA GLU A 285 -3.62 24.85 -23.94
C GLU A 285 -4.99 24.45 -23.37
N ALA A 286 -5.00 23.76 -22.23
CA ALA A 286 -6.09 23.96 -21.28
C ALA A 286 -5.98 25.41 -20.74
N PRO A 287 -7.05 26.06 -20.29
CA PRO A 287 -7.06 27.51 -20.04
C PRO A 287 -6.12 28.01 -18.92
N GLY A 288 -5.35 27.14 -18.26
CA GLY A 288 -4.46 27.44 -17.14
C GLY A 288 -2.98 27.20 -17.47
N GLN A 289 -2.11 28.08 -16.98
CA GLN A 289 -0.65 27.95 -17.08
C GLN A 289 -0.09 26.97 -16.02
N ALA A 290 -0.82 25.89 -15.68
CA ALA A 290 -0.52 25.08 -14.50
C ALA A 290 0.81 24.33 -14.60
N ALA A 291 1.58 24.30 -13.51
CA ALA A 291 2.85 23.60 -13.46
C ALA A 291 2.65 22.09 -13.56
N VAL A 292 3.51 21.40 -14.31
CA VAL A 292 3.59 19.93 -14.27
C VAL A 292 4.19 19.50 -12.94
N THR A 293 3.48 18.66 -12.19
CA THR A 293 3.89 18.19 -10.86
C THR A 293 4.49 16.79 -10.88
N ALA A 294 4.03 15.93 -11.78
CA ALA A 294 4.56 14.57 -11.95
C ALA A 294 4.27 14.04 -13.36
N ILE A 295 5.09 13.10 -13.83
CA ILE A 295 4.86 12.34 -15.06
C ILE A 295 5.10 10.86 -14.77
N VAL A 296 4.21 10.00 -15.25
CA VAL A 296 4.40 8.55 -15.27
C VAL A 296 3.98 7.99 -16.62
N VAL A 297 4.53 6.84 -17.00
CA VAL A 297 4.14 6.14 -18.23
C VAL A 297 3.62 4.76 -17.85
N ALA A 298 2.38 4.47 -18.24
CA ALA A 298 1.75 3.18 -18.03
C ALA A 298 2.34 2.10 -18.98
N SER A 299 2.11 0.81 -18.72
CA SER A 299 2.69 -0.27 -19.54
C SER A 299 2.18 -0.29 -20.98
N ASP A 300 0.99 0.25 -21.25
CA ASP A 300 0.48 0.48 -22.61
C ASP A 300 1.20 1.62 -23.37
N GLY A 301 2.16 2.30 -22.72
CA GLY A 301 2.93 3.41 -23.27
C GLY A 301 2.23 4.77 -23.18
N THR A 302 1.05 4.85 -22.58
CA THR A 302 0.35 6.11 -22.33
C THR A 302 1.08 6.91 -21.25
N ALA A 303 1.45 8.15 -21.54
CA ALA A 303 1.98 9.07 -20.56
C ALA A 303 0.85 9.80 -19.83
N TRP A 304 0.92 9.81 -18.50
CA TRP A 304 -0.01 10.50 -17.61
C TRP A 304 0.74 11.60 -16.87
N VAL A 305 0.17 12.80 -16.87
CA VAL A 305 0.84 14.01 -16.39
C VAL A 305 -0.03 14.69 -15.35
N GLY A 306 0.46 14.73 -14.11
CA GLY A 306 -0.17 15.47 -13.02
C GLY A 306 0.15 16.96 -13.13
N THR A 307 -0.81 17.80 -12.76
CA THR A 307 -0.66 19.26 -12.80
C THR A 307 -1.12 19.91 -11.51
N ASP A 308 -0.64 21.14 -11.26
CA ASP A 308 -1.09 21.99 -10.15
C ASP A 308 -2.31 22.83 -10.57
N GLY A 309 -3.47 22.18 -10.79
CA GLY A 309 -4.75 22.88 -11.01
C GLY A 309 -5.52 22.50 -12.28
N ASP A 310 -4.92 21.73 -13.20
CA ASP A 310 -5.58 21.24 -14.43
C ASP A 310 -5.86 19.72 -14.38
N GLY A 311 -5.67 19.07 -13.22
CA GLY A 311 -5.88 17.64 -13.05
C GLY A 311 -4.79 16.79 -13.70
N VAL A 312 -5.19 15.71 -14.37
CA VAL A 312 -4.29 14.76 -15.03
C VAL A 312 -4.46 14.82 -16.55
N LEU A 313 -3.39 15.18 -17.25
CA LEU A 313 -3.33 15.15 -18.73
C LEU A 313 -2.85 13.77 -19.20
N ARG A 314 -3.20 13.39 -20.43
CA ARG A 314 -2.79 12.11 -21.03
C ARG A 314 -2.24 12.31 -22.43
N PHE A 315 -1.27 11.48 -22.80
CA PHE A 315 -0.70 11.43 -24.14
C PHE A 315 -0.50 9.98 -24.55
N SER A 316 -0.79 9.65 -25.81
CA SER A 316 -0.49 8.32 -26.35
C SER A 316 1.02 8.09 -26.40
N SER A 317 1.43 6.84 -26.63
CA SER A 317 2.82 6.46 -26.85
C SER A 317 3.48 7.19 -28.04
N ALA A 318 2.69 7.75 -28.95
CA ALA A 318 3.15 8.56 -30.08
C ALA A 318 3.14 10.08 -29.79
N GLY A 319 2.96 10.51 -28.54
CA GLY A 319 2.95 11.93 -28.19
C GLY A 319 1.64 12.67 -28.45
N VAL A 320 0.58 11.97 -28.87
CA VAL A 320 -0.70 12.61 -29.23
C VAL A 320 -1.53 12.85 -27.97
N PRO A 321 -2.00 14.07 -27.69
CA PRO A 321 -2.86 14.35 -26.53
C PRO A 321 -4.14 13.51 -26.58
N LEU A 322 -4.47 12.96 -25.44
CA LEU A 322 -5.71 12.23 -25.18
C LEU A 322 -6.56 13.02 -24.17
N PRO A 323 -7.88 12.78 -24.11
CA PRO A 323 -8.72 13.32 -23.05
C PRO A 323 -8.14 13.00 -21.66
N GLY A 324 -7.90 14.04 -20.87
CA GLY A 324 -7.41 13.96 -19.50
C GLY A 324 -8.51 13.64 -18.49
N PHE A 325 -8.18 13.78 -17.21
CA PHE A 325 -9.07 13.63 -16.07
C PHE A 325 -9.02 14.89 -15.19
N LEU A 326 -10.18 15.49 -14.94
CA LEU A 326 -10.32 16.67 -14.09
C LEU A 326 -11.56 16.51 -13.21
N GLU A 327 -11.37 16.35 -11.92
CA GLU A 327 -12.45 16.39 -10.91
C GLU A 327 -12.12 17.49 -9.88
N GLY A 328 -13.12 17.96 -9.12
CA GLY A 328 -13.16 19.23 -8.36
C GLY A 328 -12.04 19.61 -7.38
N ASP A 329 -10.97 18.83 -7.27
CA ASP A 329 -9.68 19.20 -6.68
C ASP A 329 -8.54 18.81 -7.64
N ALA A 330 -8.15 19.77 -8.47
CA ALA A 330 -7.31 19.56 -9.65
C ALA A 330 -5.79 19.64 -9.39
N HIS A 331 -5.40 19.68 -8.11
CA HIS A 331 -4.00 19.77 -7.68
C HIS A 331 -3.41 18.39 -7.44
N VAL A 332 -2.79 17.79 -8.46
CA VAL A 332 -2.17 16.48 -8.38
C VAL A 332 -0.82 16.57 -7.65
N THR A 333 -0.69 15.87 -6.54
CA THR A 333 0.49 15.92 -5.65
C THR A 333 1.30 14.62 -5.64
N ALA A 334 0.69 13.50 -6.04
CA ALA A 334 1.37 12.22 -6.23
C ALA A 334 0.82 11.52 -7.47
N LEU A 335 1.67 10.85 -8.24
CA LEU A 335 1.28 10.11 -9.43
C LEU A 335 2.18 8.89 -9.60
N VAL A 336 1.59 7.71 -9.80
CA VAL A 336 2.32 6.44 -9.93
C VAL A 336 1.59 5.50 -10.89
N ALA A 337 2.33 4.78 -11.72
CA ALA A 337 1.79 3.77 -12.62
C ALA A 337 2.11 2.36 -12.11
N ALA A 338 1.16 1.44 -12.25
CA ALA A 338 1.31 0.01 -11.97
C ALA A 338 0.66 -0.77 -13.10
N GLY A 339 1.48 -1.19 -14.08
CA GLY A 339 0.97 -1.69 -15.35
C GLY A 339 0.14 -0.61 -16.06
N ASP A 340 -1.09 -0.95 -16.44
CA ASP A 340 -2.01 -0.06 -17.15
C ASP A 340 -2.87 0.80 -16.21
N VAL A 341 -2.72 0.62 -14.89
CA VAL A 341 -3.43 1.40 -13.87
C VAL A 341 -2.55 2.54 -13.40
N VAL A 342 -3.13 3.74 -13.32
CA VAL A 342 -2.45 4.92 -12.76
C VAL A 342 -3.18 5.39 -11.52
N TRP A 343 -2.42 5.67 -10.47
CA TRP A 343 -2.94 6.27 -9.24
C TRP A 343 -2.51 7.72 -9.13
N ALA A 344 -3.46 8.60 -8.86
CA ALA A 344 -3.23 10.03 -8.67
C ALA A 344 -3.74 10.47 -7.29
N GLY A 345 -2.90 11.15 -6.51
CA GLY A 345 -3.27 11.76 -5.23
C GLY A 345 -3.40 13.27 -5.37
N THR A 346 -4.32 13.86 -4.62
CA THR A 346 -4.55 15.31 -4.65
C THR A 346 -4.24 16.02 -3.35
N ARG A 347 -4.14 17.35 -3.42
CA ARG A 347 -3.94 18.22 -2.26
C ARG A 347 -5.09 18.10 -1.23
N GLY A 348 -6.32 17.90 -1.65
CA GLY A 348 -7.49 17.76 -0.79
C GLY A 348 -7.72 16.37 -0.19
N GLY A 349 -6.73 15.46 -0.25
CA GLY A 349 -6.83 14.14 0.39
C GLY A 349 -7.67 13.13 -0.35
N VAL A 350 -7.71 13.23 -1.68
CA VAL A 350 -8.43 12.30 -2.55
C VAL A 350 -7.45 11.56 -3.43
N ALA A 351 -7.50 10.24 -3.40
CA ALA A 351 -6.81 9.39 -4.36
C ALA A 351 -7.76 8.96 -5.47
N TYR A 352 -7.23 8.83 -6.68
CA TYR A 352 -7.94 8.36 -7.85
C TYR A 352 -7.22 7.17 -8.44
N ARG A 353 -7.94 6.09 -8.69
CA ARG A 353 -7.51 5.01 -9.57
C ARG A 353 -8.00 5.32 -10.97
N LEU A 354 -7.09 5.44 -11.92
CA LEU A 354 -7.34 5.85 -13.30
C LEU A 354 -6.97 4.72 -14.24
N ILE A 355 -7.89 4.37 -15.14
CA ILE A 355 -7.67 3.37 -16.18
C ILE A 355 -8.20 3.97 -17.48
N GLY A 356 -7.37 4.03 -18.51
CA GLY A 356 -7.81 4.59 -19.77
C GLY A 356 -6.93 4.17 -20.92
N HIS A 357 -7.58 3.74 -22.00
CA HIS A 357 -6.96 3.52 -23.30
C HIS A 357 -7.68 4.40 -24.33
N GLY A 358 -6.91 5.10 -25.17
CA GLY A 358 -7.47 6.02 -26.15
C GLY A 358 -8.29 7.15 -25.51
N HIS A 359 -9.53 7.34 -25.95
CA HIS A 359 -10.33 8.55 -25.70
C HIS A 359 -11.17 8.53 -24.41
N ALA A 360 -11.14 7.44 -23.63
CA ALA A 360 -11.90 7.33 -22.38
C ALA A 360 -10.97 7.11 -21.19
N VAL A 361 -11.36 7.65 -20.03
CA VAL A 361 -10.75 7.41 -18.73
C VAL A 361 -11.84 6.97 -17.77
N ALA A 362 -11.73 5.76 -17.25
CA ALA A 362 -12.45 5.32 -16.07
C ALA A 362 -11.68 5.79 -14.84
N SER A 363 -12.40 6.37 -13.87
CA SER A 363 -11.84 6.78 -12.59
C SER A 363 -12.62 6.17 -11.43
N THR A 364 -11.91 5.83 -10.36
CA THR A 364 -12.50 5.47 -9.06
C THR A 364 -11.90 6.40 -8.01
N ARG A 365 -12.76 7.01 -7.20
CA ARG A 365 -12.40 8.05 -6.22
C ARG A 365 -12.34 7.46 -4.82
N PHE A 366 -11.27 7.78 -4.09
CA PHE A 366 -11.02 7.34 -2.72
C PHE A 366 -10.79 8.54 -1.80
N PRO A 367 -11.78 8.92 -0.97
CA PRO A 367 -11.58 9.95 0.05
C PRO A 367 -10.76 9.37 1.21
N VAL A 368 -9.52 9.83 1.37
CA VAL A 368 -8.60 9.31 2.40
C VAL A 368 -8.84 9.99 3.74
N VAL A 369 -9.02 11.31 3.73
CA VAL A 369 -9.03 12.14 4.93
C VAL A 369 -10.45 12.33 5.50
N ALA A 370 -11.50 12.08 4.71
CA ALA A 370 -12.90 12.13 5.15
C ALA A 370 -13.39 10.83 5.83
N ALA A 371 -12.57 9.77 5.88
CA ALA A 371 -12.93 8.47 6.44
C ALA A 371 -12.61 8.32 7.94
N VAL A 372 -12.10 9.36 8.63
CA VAL A 372 -11.84 9.32 10.08
C VAL A 372 -13.11 9.62 10.87
N GLY A 373 -14.05 8.69 10.77
CA GLY A 373 -15.11 8.48 11.74
C GLY A 373 -15.52 7.03 11.57
N PRO A 374 -15.58 6.21 12.64
CA PRO A 374 -16.19 4.90 12.50
C PRO A 374 -17.61 5.12 11.97
N SER A 375 -17.85 4.70 10.72
CA SER A 375 -19.22 4.44 10.29
C SER A 375 -19.78 3.46 11.33
N PRO A 376 -20.99 3.64 11.87
CA PRO A 376 -21.56 2.65 12.75
C PRO A 376 -21.58 1.33 11.97
N ALA A 377 -20.69 0.41 12.36
CA ALA A 377 -20.60 -0.90 11.74
C ALA A 377 -22.02 -1.50 11.75
N PRO A 378 -22.42 -2.24 10.69
CA PRO A 378 -23.63 -3.04 10.77
C PRO A 378 -23.57 -3.88 12.05
N SER A 379 -24.74 -4.11 12.67
CA SER A 379 -24.81 -4.83 13.95
C SER A 379 -24.40 -6.29 13.74
N GLU A 380 -23.10 -6.54 13.78
CA GLU A 380 -22.55 -7.89 13.76
C GLU A 380 -22.96 -8.59 15.06
N ASP A 381 -23.55 -9.79 14.95
CA ASP A 381 -23.84 -10.64 16.10
C ASP A 381 -22.52 -11.26 16.58
N ARG A 382 -21.88 -10.60 17.55
CA ARG A 382 -20.56 -10.95 18.08
C ARG A 382 -20.68 -11.86 19.29
N VAL A 383 -19.89 -12.91 19.34
CA VAL A 383 -19.77 -13.82 20.48
C VAL A 383 -18.44 -13.59 21.17
N GLU A 384 -18.46 -13.31 22.47
CA GLU A 384 -17.26 -13.21 23.30
C GLU A 384 -16.71 -14.60 23.63
N ILE A 385 -15.43 -14.81 23.33
CA ILE A 385 -14.68 -16.03 23.65
C ILE A 385 -13.78 -15.71 24.84
N PRO A 386 -13.98 -16.37 26.00
CA PRO A 386 -13.22 -16.04 27.19
C PRO A 386 -11.74 -16.43 27.01
N SER A 387 -10.85 -15.61 27.57
CA SER A 387 -9.43 -15.97 27.67
C SER A 387 -9.24 -17.33 28.34
N GLY A 388 -8.18 -18.04 27.95
CA GLY A 388 -7.86 -19.33 28.54
C GLY A 388 -7.20 -20.30 27.57
N TRP A 389 -6.76 -21.40 28.16
CA TRP A 389 -6.12 -22.52 27.47
C TRP A 389 -7.14 -23.37 26.70
N PHE A 390 -6.79 -23.79 25.51
CA PHE A 390 -7.48 -24.82 24.73
C PHE A 390 -6.49 -25.79 24.08
N LEU A 391 -6.99 -26.93 23.61
CA LEU A 391 -6.22 -27.87 22.80
C LEU A 391 -6.35 -27.49 21.32
N MET A 392 -5.23 -27.11 20.70
CA MET A 392 -5.11 -26.79 19.28
C MET A 392 -4.49 -27.97 18.53
N GLY A 393 -4.97 -28.26 17.31
CA GLY A 393 -4.49 -29.33 16.46
C GLY A 393 -4.96 -30.74 16.83
N SER A 394 -4.39 -31.73 16.17
CA SER A 394 -4.68 -33.16 16.35
C SER A 394 -3.48 -34.04 16.00
N ASP A 395 -3.16 -35.00 16.88
CA ASP A 395 -2.13 -36.03 16.62
C ASP A 395 -2.67 -37.24 15.81
N GLN A 396 -3.95 -37.26 15.50
CA GLN A 396 -4.64 -38.42 14.90
C GLN A 396 -4.94 -38.26 13.41
N HIS A 397 -4.74 -37.06 12.87
CA HIS A 397 -5.17 -36.68 11.52
C HIS A 397 -3.97 -36.30 10.65
N ARG A 398 -4.07 -35.22 9.85
CA ARG A 398 -3.01 -34.88 8.90
C ARG A 398 -1.74 -34.40 9.62
N PRO A 399 -0.55 -34.61 9.02
CA PRO A 399 0.71 -34.17 9.62
C PRO A 399 0.77 -32.67 9.92
N ASP A 400 0.10 -31.83 9.14
CA ASP A 400 0.05 -30.38 9.32
C ASP A 400 -0.97 -29.92 10.38
N GLU A 401 -1.77 -30.85 10.93
CA GLU A 401 -2.62 -30.63 12.10
C GLU A 401 -1.89 -30.96 13.42
N ALA A 402 -0.69 -31.57 13.33
CA ALA A 402 0.10 -32.02 14.48
C ALA A 402 1.30 -31.09 14.77
N PRO A 403 1.82 -31.07 16.02
CA PRO A 403 1.31 -31.77 17.19
C PRO A 403 0.07 -31.10 17.79
N GLN A 404 -0.79 -31.91 18.42
CA GLN A 404 -1.80 -31.37 19.32
C GLN A 404 -1.11 -30.71 20.52
N ARG A 405 -1.48 -29.47 20.81
CA ARG A 405 -0.80 -28.66 21.83
C ARG A 405 -1.74 -27.77 22.61
N ARG A 406 -1.30 -27.34 23.78
CA ARG A 406 -2.03 -26.36 24.60
C ARG A 406 -1.67 -24.95 24.14
N VAL A 407 -2.68 -24.17 23.78
CA VAL A 407 -2.52 -22.76 23.38
C VAL A 407 -3.39 -21.89 24.28
N TYR A 408 -2.85 -20.79 24.77
CA TYR A 408 -3.55 -19.77 25.53
C TYR A 408 -3.94 -18.63 24.60
N LEU A 409 -5.23 -18.27 24.60
CA LEU A 409 -5.71 -17.08 23.93
C LEU A 409 -6.22 -16.05 24.94
N GLY A 410 -6.02 -14.77 24.65
CA GLY A 410 -6.72 -13.66 25.28
C GLY A 410 -8.23 -13.73 25.06
N THR A 411 -8.98 -12.85 25.72
CA THR A 411 -10.40 -12.68 25.42
C THR A 411 -10.50 -11.96 24.08
N PHE A 412 -11.38 -12.43 23.19
CA PHE A 412 -11.68 -11.79 21.91
C PHE A 412 -13.16 -11.99 21.60
N ARG A 413 -13.68 -11.31 20.59
CA ARG A 413 -15.03 -11.52 20.06
C ARG A 413 -14.91 -12.03 18.63
N ILE A 414 -15.84 -12.86 18.19
CA ILE A 414 -15.89 -13.38 16.82
C ILE A 414 -17.33 -13.41 16.31
N GLY A 415 -17.52 -13.25 15.01
CA GLY A 415 -18.85 -13.26 14.40
C GLY A 415 -19.54 -14.60 14.65
N ARG A 416 -20.82 -14.58 15.04
CA ARG A 416 -21.64 -15.80 15.18
C ARG A 416 -21.79 -16.53 13.84
N TYR A 417 -21.81 -15.78 12.74
CA TYR A 417 -21.99 -16.27 11.37
C TYR A 417 -20.84 -15.78 10.48
N GLU A 418 -20.67 -16.42 9.33
CA GLU A 418 -19.91 -15.88 8.20
C GLU A 418 -20.53 -14.55 7.74
N VAL A 419 -19.71 -13.68 7.12
CA VAL A 419 -20.20 -12.43 6.55
C VAL A 419 -21.17 -12.76 5.40
N THR A 420 -22.37 -12.20 5.47
CA THR A 420 -23.41 -12.45 4.46
C THR A 420 -23.26 -11.56 3.23
N ASN A 421 -23.85 -11.96 2.11
CA ASN A 421 -23.93 -11.12 0.91
C ASN A 421 -24.60 -9.77 1.21
N ARG A 422 -25.62 -9.69 2.08
CA ARG A 422 -26.25 -8.41 2.45
C ARG A 422 -25.27 -7.49 3.18
N GLN A 423 -24.54 -8.02 4.16
CA GLN A 423 -23.56 -7.24 4.91
C GLN A 423 -22.41 -6.79 4.00
N TYR A 424 -21.96 -7.68 3.11
CA TYR A 424 -20.95 -7.35 2.13
C TYR A 424 -21.45 -6.34 1.09
N ASP A 425 -22.73 -6.39 0.70
CA ASP A 425 -23.37 -5.39 -0.17
C ASP A 425 -23.48 -4.02 0.51
N GLU A 426 -23.73 -3.98 1.83
CA GLU A 426 -23.70 -2.75 2.64
C GLU A 426 -22.30 -2.15 2.67
N TYR A 427 -21.28 -2.98 2.90
CA TYR A 427 -19.88 -2.61 2.75
C TYR A 427 -19.59 -2.10 1.34
N ALA A 428 -19.98 -2.84 0.31
CA ALA A 428 -19.73 -2.49 -1.09
C ALA A 428 -20.41 -1.17 -1.47
N THR A 429 -21.63 -0.94 -0.99
CA THR A 429 -22.35 0.31 -1.18
C THR A 429 -21.66 1.46 -0.46
N ALA A 430 -21.28 1.27 0.81
CA ALA A 430 -20.56 2.27 1.62
C ALA A 430 -19.17 2.58 1.05
N ALA A 431 -18.50 1.58 0.49
CA ALA A 431 -17.20 1.67 -0.15
C ALA A 431 -17.26 2.23 -1.58
N GLY A 432 -18.46 2.46 -2.15
CA GLY A 432 -18.59 2.95 -3.52
C GLY A 432 -18.24 1.90 -4.59
N LEU A 433 -18.27 0.61 -4.24
CA LEU A 433 -18.08 -0.52 -5.14
C LEU A 433 -19.30 -0.81 -6.04
N ALA A 434 -20.42 -0.12 -5.81
CA ALA A 434 -21.66 -0.31 -6.54
C ALA A 434 -21.53 0.09 -8.02
N GLY A 435 -21.46 -0.90 -8.91
CA GLY A 435 -21.31 -0.70 -10.36
C GLY A 435 -20.12 -1.42 -10.99
N ALA A 436 -19.27 -2.09 -10.19
CA ALA A 436 -18.31 -3.08 -10.70
C ALA A 436 -19.04 -4.36 -11.13
N ALA A 437 -19.80 -4.27 -12.23
CA ALA A 437 -20.48 -5.39 -12.88
C ALA A 437 -19.50 -6.42 -13.52
N SER A 438 -18.29 -6.54 -12.98
CA SER A 438 -17.23 -7.41 -13.50
C SER A 438 -16.34 -7.96 -12.39
N TRP A 439 -16.90 -8.25 -11.22
CA TRP A 439 -16.30 -9.28 -10.35
C TRP A 439 -16.31 -10.60 -11.13
N PRO A 440 -15.15 -11.17 -11.51
CA PRO A 440 -15.14 -12.36 -12.35
C PRO A 440 -15.58 -13.57 -11.49
N GLY A 441 -16.88 -13.90 -11.52
CA GLY A 441 -17.34 -15.22 -11.06
C GLY A 441 -18.74 -15.38 -10.44
N LEU A 442 -19.56 -14.34 -10.25
CA LEU A 442 -20.79 -14.48 -9.43
C LEU A 442 -22.10 -14.10 -10.14
N ASP A 443 -22.50 -14.83 -11.18
CA ASP A 443 -23.89 -14.83 -11.69
C ASP A 443 -24.60 -16.18 -11.47
N PRO A 444 -24.54 -16.74 -10.23
CA PRO A 444 -25.77 -17.32 -9.66
C PRO A 444 -25.96 -17.15 -8.13
N MET A 445 -25.06 -16.45 -7.41
CA MET A 445 -25.09 -16.35 -5.93
C MET A 445 -25.39 -14.94 -5.40
N LEU A 446 -25.25 -13.88 -6.22
CA LEU A 446 -25.64 -12.52 -5.86
C LEU A 446 -27.17 -12.39 -5.80
N GLY A 447 -27.68 -11.69 -4.78
CA GLY A 447 -29.12 -11.49 -4.53
C GLY A 447 -29.75 -12.38 -3.44
N ARG A 448 -28.96 -13.23 -2.77
CA ARG A 448 -29.40 -14.03 -1.61
C ARG A 448 -28.84 -13.46 -0.32
N GLY A 449 -29.53 -12.46 0.25
CA GLY A 449 -28.98 -11.61 1.30
C GLY A 449 -28.48 -12.30 2.58
N ALA A 450 -28.93 -13.51 2.92
CA ALA A 450 -28.48 -14.25 4.11
C ALA A 450 -27.49 -15.39 3.82
N HIS A 451 -27.18 -15.68 2.56
CA HIS A 451 -26.08 -16.58 2.21
C HIS A 451 -24.74 -15.92 2.56
N PRO A 452 -23.71 -16.69 2.94
CA PRO A 452 -22.37 -16.15 3.13
C PRO A 452 -21.80 -15.62 1.80
N VAL A 453 -21.02 -14.55 1.87
CA VAL A 453 -20.27 -14.05 0.72
C VAL A 453 -19.14 -15.02 0.37
N ALA A 454 -19.06 -15.40 -0.90
CA ALA A 454 -18.11 -16.39 -1.40
C ALA A 454 -17.28 -15.82 -2.55
N GLY A 455 -16.11 -16.38 -2.81
CA GLY A 455 -15.25 -15.97 -3.93
C GLY A 455 -14.48 -14.67 -3.68
N VAL A 456 -14.42 -14.22 -2.42
CA VAL A 456 -13.59 -13.08 -2.01
C VAL A 456 -12.15 -13.51 -1.78
N ARG A 457 -11.21 -12.65 -2.16
CA ARG A 457 -9.78 -12.77 -1.89
C ARG A 457 -9.51 -12.46 -0.42
N TRP A 458 -8.36 -12.90 0.08
CA TRP A 458 -8.01 -12.69 1.49
C TRP A 458 -7.95 -11.20 1.85
N GLU A 459 -7.40 -10.36 0.96
CA GLU A 459 -7.26 -8.92 1.19
C GLU A 459 -8.62 -8.21 1.22
N GLU A 460 -9.59 -8.72 0.44
CA GLU A 460 -10.96 -8.20 0.39
C GLU A 460 -11.73 -8.57 1.66
N ALA A 461 -11.51 -9.78 2.18
CA ALA A 461 -12.04 -10.22 3.48
C ALA A 461 -11.45 -9.39 4.64
N ALA A 462 -10.13 -9.18 4.63
CA ALA A 462 -9.44 -8.34 5.62
C ALA A 462 -9.95 -6.88 5.58
N ALA A 463 -10.12 -6.31 4.39
CA ALA A 463 -10.64 -4.95 4.21
C ALA A 463 -12.08 -4.79 4.73
N TYR A 464 -12.95 -5.78 4.50
CA TYR A 464 -14.29 -5.78 5.10
C TYR A 464 -14.20 -5.80 6.62
N CYS A 465 -13.39 -6.70 7.20
CA CYS A 465 -13.32 -6.80 8.66
C CYS A 465 -12.81 -5.52 9.30
N ALA A 466 -11.82 -4.86 8.69
CA ALA A 466 -11.35 -3.55 9.10
C ALA A 466 -12.46 -2.49 9.03
N TRP A 467 -13.23 -2.46 7.94
CA TRP A 467 -14.38 -1.56 7.81
C TRP A 467 -15.48 -1.82 8.87
N ALA A 468 -15.70 -3.09 9.23
CA ALA A 468 -16.61 -3.50 10.31
C ALA A 468 -16.01 -3.26 11.73
N GLY A 469 -14.86 -2.59 11.82
CA GLY A 469 -14.16 -2.23 13.05
C GLY A 469 -13.46 -3.40 13.73
N GLY A 470 -13.13 -4.47 13.00
CA GLY A 470 -12.46 -5.68 13.49
C GLY A 470 -11.30 -6.11 12.57
N ARG A 471 -10.98 -7.40 12.61
CA ARG A 471 -9.91 -8.06 11.85
C ARG A 471 -10.31 -9.48 11.46
N LEU A 472 -9.54 -10.14 10.61
CA LEU A 472 -9.68 -11.60 10.49
C LEU A 472 -9.24 -12.27 11.82
N PRO A 473 -9.90 -13.37 12.24
CA PRO A 473 -9.43 -14.15 13.38
C PRO A 473 -8.06 -14.77 13.09
N THR A 474 -7.25 -15.00 14.11
CA THR A 474 -6.12 -15.92 13.93
C THR A 474 -6.62 -17.36 13.75
N GLU A 475 -5.79 -18.23 13.20
CA GLU A 475 -6.08 -19.66 13.06
C GLU A 475 -6.41 -20.29 14.42
N ALA A 476 -5.67 -19.91 15.46
CA ALA A 476 -5.91 -20.38 16.82
C ALA A 476 -7.23 -19.86 17.39
N GLU A 477 -7.56 -18.59 17.17
CA GLU A 477 -8.84 -18.00 17.58
C GLU A 477 -10.02 -18.70 16.91
N TRP A 478 -9.91 -18.93 15.60
CA TRP A 478 -10.92 -19.65 14.83
C TRP A 478 -11.12 -21.07 15.37
N GLU A 479 -10.03 -21.81 15.62
CA GLU A 479 -10.13 -23.19 16.08
C GLU A 479 -10.72 -23.27 17.50
N LYS A 480 -10.31 -22.40 18.43
CA LYS A 480 -10.92 -22.32 19.76
C LYS A 480 -12.41 -22.00 19.65
N ALA A 481 -12.78 -21.04 18.81
CA ALA A 481 -14.17 -20.68 18.57
C ALA A 481 -15.00 -21.88 18.04
N ALA A 482 -14.40 -22.73 17.20
CA ALA A 482 -15.03 -23.92 16.64
C ALA A 482 -15.19 -25.06 17.66
N ARG A 483 -14.16 -25.31 18.48
CA ARG A 483 -14.06 -26.56 19.27
C ARG A 483 -14.15 -26.40 20.77
N GLY A 484 -14.11 -25.18 21.30
CA GLY A 484 -14.01 -24.97 22.74
C GLY A 484 -12.62 -25.31 23.27
N THR A 485 -12.56 -25.97 24.42
CA THR A 485 -11.29 -26.24 25.14
C THR A 485 -10.88 -27.71 25.15
N ASP A 486 -11.74 -28.62 24.69
CA ASP A 486 -11.65 -30.06 24.94
C ASP A 486 -11.04 -30.88 23.81
N GLY A 487 -10.81 -30.27 22.64
CA GLY A 487 -10.20 -30.98 21.53
C GLY A 487 -11.18 -31.83 20.72
N ARG A 488 -12.50 -31.57 20.76
CA ARG A 488 -13.49 -32.26 19.92
C ARG A 488 -13.17 -32.18 18.42
N THR A 489 -13.65 -33.15 17.66
CA THR A 489 -13.39 -33.34 16.23
C THR A 489 -14.21 -32.38 15.36
N TRP A 490 -15.53 -32.32 15.57
CA TRP A 490 -16.44 -31.36 14.93
C TRP A 490 -17.02 -30.40 15.98
N PRO A 491 -17.59 -29.25 15.60
CA PRO A 491 -18.07 -28.25 16.56
C PRO A 491 -19.05 -28.80 17.61
N TRP A 492 -19.87 -29.78 17.23
CA TRP A 492 -20.86 -30.42 18.08
C TRP A 492 -20.37 -31.68 18.83
N GLY A 493 -19.17 -32.20 18.55
CA GLY A 493 -18.63 -33.39 19.21
C GLY A 493 -17.76 -34.28 18.31
N ASP A 494 -17.60 -35.54 18.70
CA ASP A 494 -16.71 -36.51 18.04
C ASP A 494 -17.44 -37.53 17.15
N GLU A 495 -18.76 -37.41 17.02
CA GLU A 495 -19.56 -38.24 16.11
C GLU A 495 -20.04 -37.39 14.94
N TRP A 496 -19.65 -37.77 13.72
CA TRP A 496 -20.08 -37.10 12.50
C TRP A 496 -21.59 -37.25 12.31
N ASP A 497 -22.25 -36.13 12.01
CA ASP A 497 -23.68 -36.07 11.69
C ASP A 497 -23.87 -35.17 10.47
N PRO A 498 -24.20 -35.73 9.28
CA PRO A 498 -24.36 -34.94 8.06
C PRO A 498 -25.54 -33.97 8.12
N ALA A 499 -26.47 -34.11 9.09
CA ALA A 499 -27.57 -33.16 9.29
C ALA A 499 -27.14 -31.89 10.05
N ARG A 500 -25.87 -31.77 10.44
CA ARG A 500 -25.33 -30.65 11.24
C ARG A 500 -24.38 -29.72 10.50
N ALA A 501 -24.08 -30.00 9.23
CA ALA A 501 -23.20 -29.16 8.43
C ALA A 501 -23.57 -29.20 6.95
N ASN A 502 -23.42 -28.06 6.26
CA ASN A 502 -23.49 -28.02 4.81
C ASN A 502 -22.19 -28.56 4.21
N THR A 503 -22.13 -29.85 3.91
CA THR A 503 -21.02 -30.51 3.21
C THR A 503 -21.52 -31.20 1.95
N ALA A 504 -20.65 -31.84 1.17
CA ALA A 504 -21.06 -32.59 -0.01
C ALA A 504 -22.15 -33.64 0.30
N ALA A 505 -22.13 -34.21 1.52
CA ALA A 505 -23.12 -35.17 2.00
C ALA A 505 -24.53 -34.59 2.16
N ALA A 506 -24.67 -33.26 2.34
CA ALA A 506 -25.97 -32.59 2.42
C ALA A 506 -26.67 -32.49 1.04
N GLY A 507 -25.92 -32.62 -0.07
CA GLY A 507 -26.48 -32.63 -1.42
C GLY A 507 -27.12 -31.31 -1.88
N LEU A 508 -26.82 -30.20 -1.20
CA LEU A 508 -27.42 -28.88 -1.46
C LEU A 508 -26.79 -28.13 -2.64
N GLY A 509 -25.58 -28.53 -3.06
CA GLY A 509 -24.93 -28.05 -4.28
C GLY A 509 -24.42 -26.60 -4.25
N GLY A 510 -24.34 -25.99 -3.07
CA GLY A 510 -23.84 -24.62 -2.86
C GLY A 510 -23.93 -24.18 -1.40
N PRO A 511 -23.44 -22.98 -1.05
CA PRO A 511 -23.65 -22.42 0.27
C PRO A 511 -25.14 -22.13 0.49
N VAL A 512 -25.57 -22.14 1.75
CA VAL A 512 -26.94 -21.80 2.17
C VAL A 512 -26.94 -20.63 3.15
N ASP A 513 -28.12 -20.16 3.53
CA ASP A 513 -28.27 -19.13 4.56
C ASP A 513 -27.48 -19.49 5.82
N VAL A 514 -26.72 -18.53 6.34
CA VAL A 514 -25.99 -18.70 7.60
C VAL A 514 -26.94 -19.10 8.73
N GLY A 515 -26.51 -20.01 9.59
CA GLY A 515 -27.29 -20.55 10.69
C GLY A 515 -28.33 -21.62 10.30
N SER A 516 -28.35 -22.10 9.05
CA SER A 516 -29.29 -23.13 8.60
C SER A 516 -29.18 -24.44 9.38
N PHE A 517 -28.00 -24.72 9.94
CA PHE A 517 -27.68 -25.94 10.69
C PHE A 517 -27.63 -25.69 12.19
N SER A 518 -28.79 -25.43 12.81
CA SER A 518 -28.88 -25.09 14.25
C SER A 518 -28.34 -26.17 15.21
N GLY A 519 -28.30 -27.44 14.78
CA GLY A 519 -27.68 -28.54 15.53
C GLY A 519 -26.14 -28.59 15.42
N GLY A 520 -25.55 -27.81 14.52
CA GLY A 520 -24.11 -27.82 14.21
C GLY A 520 -23.28 -26.74 14.90
N VAL A 521 -23.85 -26.02 15.86
CA VAL A 521 -23.15 -24.90 16.52
C VAL A 521 -22.01 -25.37 17.42
N SER A 522 -20.98 -24.52 17.54
CA SER A 522 -19.85 -24.72 18.45
C SER A 522 -20.26 -24.62 19.93
N PRO A 523 -19.37 -24.96 20.90
CA PRO A 523 -19.61 -24.74 22.33
C PRO A 523 -19.98 -23.31 22.70
N TYR A 524 -19.49 -22.36 21.92
CA TYR A 524 -19.73 -20.92 22.10
C TYR A 524 -20.96 -20.43 21.31
N ARG A 525 -21.73 -21.35 20.70
CA ARG A 525 -22.92 -21.08 19.88
C ARG A 525 -22.61 -20.27 18.62
N ILE A 526 -21.47 -20.57 18.00
CA ILE A 526 -21.08 -20.05 16.69
C ILE A 526 -21.52 -21.05 15.63
N ALA A 527 -22.21 -20.57 14.60
CA ALA A 527 -22.76 -21.41 13.55
C ALA A 527 -21.75 -21.61 12.42
N ASP A 528 -21.96 -22.70 11.67
CA ASP A 528 -21.29 -22.99 10.40
C ASP A 528 -19.76 -23.05 10.47
N MET A 529 -19.20 -23.34 11.65
CA MET A 529 -17.77 -23.63 11.83
C MET A 529 -17.33 -24.96 11.18
N ALA A 530 -18.24 -25.66 10.51
CA ALA A 530 -18.02 -26.89 9.77
C ALA A 530 -18.92 -26.89 8.52
N GLY A 531 -18.29 -26.83 7.34
CA GLY A 531 -18.98 -26.75 6.06
C GLY A 531 -19.44 -25.33 5.71
N ASN A 532 -20.40 -25.25 4.79
CA ASN A 532 -20.85 -24.02 4.13
C ASN A 532 -19.73 -23.38 3.32
N LEU A 533 -18.88 -22.54 3.89
CA LEU A 533 -17.67 -22.04 3.23
C LEU A 533 -16.43 -22.29 4.07
N GLU A 534 -15.32 -22.56 3.39
CA GLU A 534 -14.01 -22.40 4.00
C GLU A 534 -13.82 -20.93 4.39
N GLU A 535 -13.20 -20.68 5.54
CA GLU A 535 -13.07 -19.31 6.06
C GLU A 535 -11.62 -18.87 6.08
N TRP A 536 -11.34 -17.72 5.47
CA TRP A 536 -10.05 -17.03 5.60
C TRP A 536 -9.77 -16.67 7.07
N VAL A 537 -8.54 -16.94 7.51
CA VAL A 537 -8.00 -16.46 8.80
C VAL A 537 -6.76 -15.60 8.54
N ALA A 538 -6.31 -14.85 9.55
CA ALA A 538 -5.18 -13.94 9.41
C ALA A 538 -3.87 -14.66 9.05
N ASP A 539 -3.68 -15.86 9.59
CA ASP A 539 -2.43 -16.60 9.54
C ASP A 539 -2.03 -17.05 8.13
N TYR A 540 -0.74 -16.92 7.88
CA TYR A 540 -0.05 -17.58 6.79
C TYR A 540 0.06 -19.10 7.00
N TYR A 541 -0.01 -19.90 5.93
CA TYR A 541 0.03 -21.36 6.03
C TYR A 541 1.45 -21.92 5.98
N GLN A 542 1.90 -22.49 7.09
CA GLN A 542 3.10 -23.32 7.14
C GLN A 542 2.76 -24.67 7.79
N ALA A 543 3.16 -25.75 7.12
CA ALA A 543 2.78 -27.12 7.49
C ALA A 543 3.31 -27.54 8.87
N ASP A 544 4.53 -27.14 9.24
CA ASP A 544 5.18 -27.49 10.50
C ASP A 544 5.05 -26.41 11.58
N TYR A 545 4.25 -25.35 11.35
CA TYR A 545 4.14 -24.21 12.27
C TYR A 545 3.73 -24.63 13.69
N TYR A 546 2.85 -25.62 13.84
CA TYR A 546 2.39 -26.07 15.16
C TYR A 546 3.53 -26.62 16.04
N SER A 547 4.64 -27.08 15.45
CA SER A 547 5.80 -27.57 16.22
C SER A 547 6.65 -26.44 16.80
N VAL A 548 6.55 -25.22 16.24
CA VAL A 548 7.40 -24.06 16.57
C VAL A 548 6.62 -22.84 17.06
N ALA A 549 5.28 -22.85 16.94
CA ALA A 549 4.44 -21.72 17.32
C ALA A 549 4.58 -21.38 18.82
N PRO A 550 4.34 -20.12 19.23
CA PRO A 550 4.27 -19.76 20.65
C PRO A 550 3.02 -20.34 21.32
N ASP A 551 3.10 -20.64 22.63
CA ASP A 551 1.98 -21.16 23.41
C ASP A 551 0.92 -20.09 23.74
N ARG A 552 1.19 -18.81 23.48
CA ARG A 552 0.31 -17.69 23.83
C ARG A 552 0.04 -16.84 22.59
N ASN A 553 -1.23 -16.66 22.24
CA ASN A 553 -1.70 -15.83 21.12
C ASN A 553 -0.87 -16.01 19.82
N PRO A 554 -0.71 -17.24 19.29
CA PRO A 554 -0.01 -17.44 18.03
C PRO A 554 -0.75 -16.72 16.88
N THR A 555 0.03 -16.06 16.03
CA THR A 555 -0.42 -15.23 14.90
C THR A 555 0.00 -15.79 13.54
N GLY A 556 0.54 -17.00 13.52
CA GLY A 556 1.06 -17.63 12.31
C GLY A 556 2.55 -17.37 12.08
N PRO A 557 3.14 -17.94 11.02
CA PRO A 557 4.50 -17.68 10.60
C PRO A 557 4.62 -16.30 9.93
N VAL A 558 5.84 -15.76 9.91
CA VAL A 558 6.11 -14.39 9.44
C VAL A 558 6.27 -14.25 7.93
N THR A 559 6.37 -15.31 7.11
CA THR A 559 6.39 -15.21 5.62
C THR A 559 6.15 -16.55 4.93
N VAL A 560 5.07 -16.69 4.16
CA VAL A 560 4.84 -17.76 3.15
C VAL A 560 3.77 -17.28 2.14
N VAL A 561 3.69 -17.93 0.98
CA VAL A 561 2.87 -17.48 -0.18
C VAL A 561 1.35 -17.64 0.04
N ASN A 562 0.92 -18.55 0.91
CA ASN A 562 -0.50 -18.90 1.08
C ASN A 562 -1.04 -18.50 2.45
N HIS A 563 -2.31 -18.12 2.51
CA HIS A 563 -3.05 -17.96 3.78
C HIS A 563 -3.84 -19.21 4.12
N VAL A 564 -4.04 -19.43 5.42
CA VAL A 564 -4.84 -20.55 5.95
C VAL A 564 -6.32 -20.31 5.67
N ARG A 565 -7.03 -21.40 5.36
CA ARG A 565 -8.49 -21.47 5.39
C ARG A 565 -8.94 -22.61 6.29
N ARG A 566 -10.07 -22.41 7.00
CA ARG A 566 -10.59 -23.32 8.02
C ARG A 566 -12.03 -23.73 7.75
N GLY A 567 -12.53 -24.78 8.40
CA GLY A 567 -13.96 -25.14 8.44
C GLY A 567 -14.49 -26.03 7.32
N GLY A 568 -13.82 -26.09 6.17
CA GLY A 568 -14.31 -26.85 5.00
C GLY A 568 -15.53 -26.19 4.35
N SER A 569 -15.96 -26.68 3.18
CA SER A 569 -17.04 -26.05 2.40
C SER A 569 -18.18 -27.01 2.08
N TRP A 570 -19.25 -26.48 1.49
CA TRP A 570 -20.38 -27.23 0.91
C TRP A 570 -19.97 -28.32 -0.09
N ALA A 571 -18.77 -28.21 -0.69
CA ALA A 571 -18.22 -29.19 -1.62
C ALA A 571 -17.27 -30.20 -0.96
N GLY A 572 -16.91 -29.99 0.32
CA GLY A 572 -16.00 -30.84 1.06
C GLY A 572 -16.68 -32.03 1.74
N ASP A 573 -15.89 -32.99 2.20
CA ASP A 573 -16.36 -34.14 2.97
C ASP A 573 -16.28 -33.90 4.50
N ALA A 574 -16.60 -34.94 5.27
CA ALA A 574 -16.54 -34.88 6.74
C ALA A 574 -15.12 -34.69 7.29
N ASP A 575 -14.08 -35.14 6.57
CA ASP A 575 -12.66 -35.01 6.94
C ASP A 575 -12.25 -33.54 6.88
N GLN A 576 -12.69 -32.85 5.83
CA GLN A 576 -12.41 -31.42 5.60
C GLN A 576 -13.20 -30.50 6.54
N ALA A 577 -14.29 -30.98 7.12
CA ALA A 577 -15.14 -30.22 8.05
C ALA A 577 -14.70 -30.33 9.53
N ARG A 578 -13.58 -31.00 9.83
CA ARG A 578 -13.05 -31.07 11.21
C ARG A 578 -12.61 -29.71 11.71
N THR A 579 -12.74 -29.50 13.01
CA THR A 579 -12.30 -28.27 13.68
C THR A 579 -10.81 -28.03 13.60
N SER A 580 -9.98 -29.08 13.48
CA SER A 580 -8.52 -29.00 13.34
C SER A 580 -8.05 -28.96 11.88
N TYR A 581 -8.93 -29.22 10.90
CA TYR A 581 -8.54 -29.31 9.50
C TYR A 581 -7.98 -27.99 8.98
N ARG A 582 -6.90 -28.11 8.21
CA ARG A 582 -6.17 -26.99 7.60
C ARG A 582 -6.17 -27.15 6.10
N THR A 583 -6.42 -26.05 5.40
CA THR A 583 -6.11 -25.92 3.98
C THR A 583 -5.54 -24.53 3.72
N SER A 584 -5.01 -24.31 2.53
CA SER A 584 -4.43 -23.02 2.17
C SER A 584 -4.55 -22.73 0.70
N SER A 585 -4.45 -21.45 0.37
CA SER A 585 -4.40 -20.96 -1.00
C SER A 585 -3.73 -19.60 -1.05
N HIS A 586 -3.28 -19.23 -2.24
CA HIS A 586 -2.75 -17.90 -2.50
C HIS A 586 -3.84 -16.83 -2.25
N GLY A 587 -3.53 -15.78 -1.47
CA GLY A 587 -4.51 -14.77 -1.02
C GLY A 587 -5.25 -14.08 -2.17
N SER A 588 -4.55 -13.80 -3.27
CA SER A 588 -5.07 -13.17 -4.49
C SER A 588 -5.99 -14.04 -5.38
N SER A 589 -6.13 -15.34 -5.09
CA SER A 589 -6.93 -16.26 -5.92
C SER A 589 -8.37 -16.38 -5.40
N PRO A 590 -9.39 -15.93 -6.15
CA PRO A 590 -10.78 -16.11 -5.74
C PRO A 590 -11.17 -17.61 -5.78
N ASP A 591 -11.83 -18.10 -4.73
CA ASP A 591 -12.35 -19.47 -4.64
C ASP A 591 -13.81 -19.43 -4.16
N PHE A 592 -14.74 -19.96 -4.95
CA PHE A 592 -16.18 -19.96 -4.65
C PHE A 592 -16.56 -20.85 -3.45
N ARG A 593 -15.58 -21.59 -2.92
CA ARG A 593 -15.72 -22.35 -1.67
C ARG A 593 -15.21 -21.59 -0.46
N ALA A 594 -14.59 -20.42 -0.65
CA ALA A 594 -14.02 -19.59 0.39
C ALA A 594 -14.84 -18.32 0.63
N GLY A 595 -15.08 -18.04 1.91
CA GLY A 595 -15.62 -16.81 2.47
C GLY A 595 -14.83 -16.44 3.72
N PHE A 596 -15.46 -15.78 4.69
CA PHE A 596 -14.78 -15.36 5.92
C PHE A 596 -15.76 -14.94 7.01
N ARG A 597 -15.23 -14.82 8.24
CA ARG A 597 -15.86 -14.11 9.36
C ARG A 597 -14.84 -13.19 10.03
N CYS A 598 -15.34 -12.21 10.78
CA CYS A 598 -14.49 -11.26 11.48
C CYS A 598 -14.36 -11.58 12.97
N ALA A 599 -13.26 -11.11 13.56
CA ALA A 599 -12.98 -11.07 14.97
C ALA A 599 -12.67 -9.64 15.44
N TRP A 600 -12.79 -9.42 16.74
CA TRP A 600 -12.56 -8.13 17.39
C TRP A 600 -11.84 -8.36 18.70
N ASP A 601 -10.96 -7.42 19.04
CA ASP A 601 -10.37 -7.36 20.37
C ASP A 601 -11.45 -6.97 21.41
N PRO A 602 -11.22 -7.21 22.72
CA PRO A 602 -12.25 -7.15 23.77
C PRO A 602 -12.70 -5.76 24.19
#